data_AF-V6TA19-F1
#
_entry.id   AF-V6TA19-F1
#
_cell.length_a   1.000
_cell.length_b   1.000
_cell.length_c   1.000
_cell.angle_alpha   90.00
_cell.angle_beta   90.00
_cell.angle_gamma   90.00
#
_symmetry.space_group_name_H-M   'P 1'
#
loop_
_entity.id
_entity.type
_entity.pdbx_description
1 polymer ?
#
loop_
_entity_poly.entity_id
_entity_poly.type
_entity_poly.pdbx_seq_one_letter_code
_entity_poly.pdbx_strand_id
1 'polypeptide(L)'
;HLQGHSEDESGRLTPEEVRVIVGALIADGAVVEMLTNMGPAYRSVNSDFYSYCPSYDQVPGHQGMHVAATPCCKCPHLYVCGPGSAISPEQCLYINQWLSGAD
;
A
#
# COMPACT_ATOMS: atom_id res chain seq x y z
N HIS A 1 30.43 41.72 -7.68
CA HIS A 1 31.07 40.50 -7.13
C HIS A 1 30.04 39.85 -6.23
N LEU A 2 29.18 39.00 -6.79
CA LEU A 2 28.17 38.26 -6.02
C LEU A 2 28.70 36.84 -5.87
N GLN A 3 29.14 36.51 -4.66
CA GLN A 3 29.60 35.17 -4.30
C GLN A 3 28.38 34.26 -4.24
N GLY A 4 28.40 33.19 -5.05
CA GLY A 4 27.43 32.11 -4.98
C GLY A 4 27.63 31.35 -3.68
N HIS A 5 26.57 31.24 -2.88
CA HIS A 5 26.50 30.27 -1.81
C HIS A 5 26.48 28.88 -2.45
N SER A 6 27.47 28.05 -2.09
CA SER A 6 27.47 26.62 -2.38
C SER A 6 26.32 25.97 -1.59
N GLU A 7 25.23 25.62 -2.27
CA GLU A 7 24.22 24.73 -1.70
C GLU A 7 24.85 23.34 -1.54
N ASP A 8 24.77 22.84 -0.32
CA ASP A 8 25.27 21.53 0.10
C ASP A 8 24.49 20.41 -0.62
N GLU A 9 25.12 19.76 -1.59
CA GLU A 9 24.60 18.63 -2.39
C GLU A 9 24.47 17.32 -1.56
N SER A 10 24.54 17.37 -0.23
CA SER A 10 24.52 16.19 0.64
C SER A 10 23.12 15.63 0.95
N GLY A 11 22.05 16.20 0.37
CA GLY A 11 20.66 15.83 0.70
C GLY A 11 19.74 15.52 -0.48
N ARG A 12 20.25 15.47 -1.71
CA ARG A 12 19.42 15.30 -2.91
C ARG A 12 19.36 13.83 -3.32
N LEU A 13 18.18 13.23 -3.26
CA LEU A 13 17.94 11.88 -3.76
C LEU A 13 18.14 11.83 -5.28
N THR A 14 18.87 10.83 -5.73
CA THR A 14 18.99 10.48 -7.14
C THR A 14 17.66 9.97 -7.69
N PRO A 15 17.41 10.13 -9.00
CA PRO A 15 16.22 9.54 -9.63
C PRO A 15 16.08 8.04 -9.39
N GLU A 16 17.20 7.32 -9.30
CA GLU A 16 17.28 5.89 -9.01
C GLU A 16 16.78 5.60 -7.59
N GLU A 17 17.24 6.34 -6.59
CA GLU A 17 16.80 6.21 -5.20
C GLU A 17 15.31 6.53 -5.05
N VAL A 18 14.83 7.57 -5.74
CA VAL A 18 13.41 7.90 -5.79
C VAL A 18 12.60 6.74 -6.36
N ARG A 19 13.06 6.07 -7.44
CA ARG A 19 12.38 4.89 -8.01
C ARG A 19 12.32 3.72 -7.04
N VAL A 20 13.38 3.50 -6.25
CA VAL A 20 13.39 2.45 -5.22
C VAL A 20 12.37 2.75 -4.13
N ILE A 21 12.31 4.00 -3.64
CA ILE A 21 11.35 4.43 -2.62
C ILE A 21 9.92 4.29 -3.14
N VAL A 22 9.64 4.76 -4.36
CA VAL A 22 8.32 4.64 -4.99
C VAL A 22 7.94 3.17 -5.20
N GLY A 23 8.89 2.31 -5.59
CA GLY A 23 8.67 0.87 -5.70
C GLY A 23 8.25 0.22 -4.37
N ALA A 24 8.84 0.65 -3.25
CA ALA A 24 8.42 0.19 -1.92
C ALA A 24 6.98 0.62 -1.59
N LEU A 25 6.61 1.87 -1.90
CA LEU A 25 5.25 2.38 -1.69
C LEU A 25 4.20 1.65 -2.55
N ILE A 26 4.58 1.22 -3.76
CA ILE A 26 3.72 0.37 -4.60
C ILE A 26 3.58 -1.03 -4.00
N ALA A 27 4.69 -1.62 -3.52
CA ALA A 27 4.67 -2.94 -2.87
C ALA A 27 3.82 -2.96 -1.59
N ASP A 28 3.83 -1.87 -0.82
CA ASP A 28 3.00 -1.68 0.37
C ASP A 28 1.53 -1.39 0.05
N GLY A 29 1.17 -1.31 -1.24
CA GLY A 29 -0.18 -0.97 -1.68
C GLY A 29 -0.60 0.47 -1.34
N ALA A 30 0.37 1.34 -1.01
CA ALA A 30 0.12 2.75 -0.68
C ALA A 30 -0.05 3.62 -1.93
N VAL A 31 0.63 3.25 -3.03
CA VAL A 31 0.63 3.98 -4.30
C VAL A 31 0.32 3.03 -5.45
N VAL A 32 -0.46 3.49 -6.42
CA VAL A 32 -0.71 2.80 -7.69
C VAL A 32 0.05 3.52 -8.79
N GLU A 33 0.84 2.77 -9.55
CA GLU A 33 1.47 3.23 -10.79
C GLU A 33 0.49 3.06 -11.95
N MET A 34 0.27 4.15 -12.69
CA MET A 34 -0.53 4.17 -13.90
C MET A 34 0.35 4.53 -15.09
N LEU A 35 0.41 3.63 -16.06
CA LEU A 35 0.99 3.94 -17.36
C LEU A 35 -0.02 4.80 -18.13
N THR A 36 0.26 6.10 -18.24
CA THR A 36 -0.66 7.01 -18.89
C THR A 36 -0.20 7.32 -20.30
N ASN A 37 -0.97 6.84 -21.25
CA ASN A 37 -1.07 7.41 -22.60
C ASN A 37 -1.83 8.74 -22.47
N MET A 38 -1.13 9.79 -22.02
CA MET A 38 -1.64 11.15 -22.17
C MET A 38 -1.50 11.44 -23.66
N GLY A 39 -2.61 11.36 -24.41
CA GLY A 39 -2.64 11.47 -25.86
C GLY A 39 -2.00 12.75 -26.45
N PRO A 40 -2.30 13.13 -27.69
CA PRO A 40 -1.48 14.03 -28.53
C PRO A 40 -1.11 15.43 -27.96
N ALA A 41 -1.71 15.86 -26.84
CA ALA A 41 -1.43 17.10 -26.12
C ALA A 41 -0.08 17.11 -25.35
N TYR A 42 0.52 15.94 -25.07
CA TYR A 42 1.78 15.82 -24.31
C TYR A 42 2.95 15.23 -25.12
N ARG A 43 2.93 15.40 -26.45
CA ARG A 43 3.94 14.88 -27.40
C ARG A 43 5.39 15.39 -27.21
N SER A 44 5.68 16.26 -26.24
CA SER A 44 7.05 16.69 -25.94
C SER A 44 7.85 15.66 -25.16
N VAL A 45 7.20 14.64 -24.58
CA VAL A 45 7.85 13.51 -23.91
C VAL A 45 7.58 12.24 -24.73
N ASN A 46 8.60 11.79 -25.45
CA ASN A 46 8.54 10.65 -26.38
C ASN A 46 8.69 9.29 -25.65
N SER A 47 8.21 9.21 -24.40
CA SER A 47 8.41 8.07 -23.52
C SER A 47 7.15 7.78 -22.73
N ASP A 48 6.90 6.50 -22.46
CA ASP A 48 5.96 6.01 -21.46
C ASP A 48 6.10 6.84 -20.17
N PHE A 49 5.07 7.64 -19.84
CA PHE A 49 5.07 8.48 -18.66
C PHE A 49 4.25 7.79 -17.56
N TYR A 50 4.92 7.47 -16.46
CA TYR A 50 4.30 6.86 -15.29
C TYR A 50 3.75 7.97 -14.38
N SER A 51 2.47 7.89 -14.07
CA SER A 51 1.84 8.72 -13.05
C SER A 51 1.53 7.87 -11.82
N TYR A 52 1.76 8.42 -10.64
CA TYR A 52 1.55 7.74 -9.37
C TYR A 52 0.39 8.40 -8.61
N CYS A 53 -0.53 7.61 -8.07
CA CYS A 53 -1.65 8.10 -7.26
C CYS A 53 -1.75 7.28 -5.96
N PRO A 54 -2.18 7.88 -4.84
CA PRO A 54 -2.47 7.10 -3.63
C PRO A 54 -3.48 5.98 -3.93
N SER A 55 -3.26 4.81 -3.35
CA SER A 55 -4.22 3.72 -3.42
C SER A 55 -5.52 4.13 -2.75
N TYR A 56 -6.65 3.66 -3.29
CA TYR A 56 -7.98 3.94 -2.76
C TYR A 56 -8.07 3.58 -1.27
N ASP A 57 -7.40 2.52 -0.83
CA ASP A 57 -7.38 2.05 0.57
C ASP A 57 -6.76 3.05 1.57
N GLN A 58 -6.03 4.06 1.08
CA GLN A 58 -5.42 5.13 1.88
C GLN A 58 -6.15 6.48 1.76
N VAL A 59 -7.25 6.56 1.00
CA VAL A 59 -8.07 7.77 0.90
C VAL A 59 -9.00 7.85 2.12
N PRO A 60 -9.01 8.97 2.88
CA PRO A 60 -9.94 9.15 3.99
C PRO A 60 -11.39 8.93 3.52
N GLY A 61 -12.04 7.88 4.03
CA GLY A 61 -13.42 7.51 3.67
C GLY A 61 -13.55 6.32 2.71
N HIS A 62 -12.47 5.87 2.06
CA HIS A 62 -12.41 4.58 1.39
C HIS A 62 -11.69 3.60 2.32
N GLN A 63 -12.45 2.92 3.17
CA GLN A 63 -11.89 1.84 3.96
C GLN A 63 -11.67 0.68 3.00
N GLY A 64 -10.40 0.42 2.67
CA GLY A 64 -10.00 -0.78 1.94
C GLY A 64 -10.62 -2.03 2.56
N MET A 65 -10.71 -3.10 1.76
CA MET A 65 -11.51 -4.28 2.05
C MET A 65 -11.30 -4.78 3.50
N HIS A 66 -12.26 -4.47 4.39
CA HIS A 66 -12.23 -4.74 5.83
C HIS A 66 -12.03 -6.22 6.22
N VAL A 67 -12.03 -7.11 5.24
CA VAL A 67 -11.78 -8.54 5.44
C VAL A 67 -10.40 -8.78 6.07
N ALA A 68 -9.37 -8.02 5.70
CA ALA A 68 -8.02 -8.16 6.26
C ALA A 68 -7.94 -7.76 7.75
N ALA A 69 -8.91 -6.98 8.24
CA ALA A 69 -9.03 -6.62 9.65
C ALA A 69 -9.72 -7.71 10.49
N THR A 70 -10.31 -8.73 9.85
CA THR A 70 -10.95 -9.84 10.58
C THR A 70 -9.92 -10.86 11.05
N PRO A 71 -10.10 -11.47 12.24
CA PRO A 71 -9.17 -12.47 12.77
C PRO A 71 -9.05 -13.70 11.85
N CYS A 72 -10.07 -14.00 11.05
CA CYS A 72 -10.08 -15.12 10.11
C CYS A 72 -8.98 -15.00 9.05
N CYS A 73 -8.65 -13.80 8.57
CA CYS A 73 -7.61 -13.59 7.57
C CYS A 73 -6.19 -13.77 8.10
N LYS A 74 -6.02 -13.74 9.42
CA LYS A 74 -4.72 -13.95 10.11
C LYS A 74 -4.65 -15.33 10.80
N CYS A 75 -5.70 -16.14 10.68
CA CYS A 75 -5.82 -17.40 11.39
C CYS A 75 -4.91 -18.47 10.76
N PRO A 76 -3.98 -19.08 11.51
CA PRO A 76 -3.08 -20.13 10.98
C PRO A 76 -3.83 -21.43 10.67
N HIS A 77 -5.07 -21.58 11.13
CA HIS A 77 -5.89 -22.77 11.00
C HIS A 77 -7.11 -22.57 10.09
N LEU A 78 -7.14 -21.50 9.28
CA LEU A 78 -8.28 -21.14 8.44
C LEU A 78 -8.78 -22.31 7.57
N TYR A 79 -7.87 -23.06 6.96
CA TYR A 79 -8.20 -24.14 6.02
C TYR A 79 -8.81 -25.40 6.67
N VAL A 80 -8.67 -25.56 7.98
CA VAL A 80 -9.26 -26.68 8.74
C VAL A 80 -10.40 -26.22 9.63
N CYS A 81 -10.73 -24.93 9.58
CA CYS A 81 -11.79 -24.33 10.37
C CYS A 81 -13.15 -24.56 9.70
N GLY A 82 -14.08 -25.19 10.40
CA GLY A 82 -15.43 -25.43 9.87
C GLY A 82 -16.45 -25.81 10.93
N PRO A 83 -17.76 -25.62 10.65
CA PRO A 83 -18.83 -25.97 11.58
C PRO A 83 -18.75 -27.43 12.03
N GLY A 84 -18.81 -27.68 13.34
CA GLY A 84 -18.76 -29.02 13.92
C GLY A 84 -17.41 -29.74 13.86
N SER A 85 -16.36 -29.09 13.36
CA SER A 85 -15.00 -29.63 13.40
C SER A 85 -14.31 -29.32 14.74
N ALA A 86 -13.11 -29.89 14.95
CA ALA A 86 -12.33 -29.63 16.16
C ALA A 86 -11.88 -28.16 16.27
N ILE A 87 -11.69 -27.46 15.14
CA ILE A 87 -11.38 -26.04 15.07
C ILE A 87 -12.58 -25.38 14.41
N SER A 88 -13.46 -24.74 15.17
CA SER A 88 -14.73 -24.26 14.63
C SER A 88 -15.01 -22.81 14.98
N PRO A 89 -15.76 -22.08 14.13
CA PRO A 89 -16.07 -20.67 14.39
C PRO A 89 -16.90 -20.49 15.68
N GLU A 90 -17.72 -21.46 16.07
CA GLU A 90 -18.62 -21.39 17.23
C GLU A 90 -17.86 -21.30 18.57
N GLN A 91 -16.62 -21.80 18.61
CA GLN A 91 -15.76 -21.82 19.79
C GLN A 91 -14.39 -21.16 19.52
N CYS A 92 -14.33 -20.28 18.51
CA CYS A 92 -13.08 -19.66 18.06
C CYS A 92 -12.56 -18.62 19.06
N LEU A 93 -11.37 -18.88 19.63
CA LEU A 93 -10.70 -17.97 20.55
C LEU A 93 -10.36 -16.62 19.89
N TYR A 94 -9.89 -16.63 18.64
CA TYR A 94 -9.50 -15.42 17.92
C TYR A 94 -10.69 -14.48 17.66
N ILE A 95 -11.86 -15.04 17.30
CA ILE A 95 -13.08 -14.25 17.12
C ILE A 95 -13.55 -13.68 18.47
N ASN A 96 -13.53 -14.49 19.54
CA ASN A 96 -13.96 -14.05 20.86
C ASN A 96 -13.07 -12.94 21.43
N GLN A 97 -11.74 -13.04 21.27
CA GLN A 97 -10.80 -12.00 21.68
C GLN A 97 -11.03 -10.70 20.92
N TRP A 98 -11.12 -10.78 19.60
CA TRP A 98 -11.40 -9.64 18.72
C TRP A 98 -12.72 -8.94 19.09
N LEU A 99 -13.80 -9.71 19.34
CA LEU A 99 -15.10 -9.16 19.75
C LEU A 99 -15.09 -8.55 21.16
N SER A 100 -14.24 -9.05 22.06
CA SER A 100 -14.08 -8.47 23.40
C SER A 100 -13.26 -7.17 23.43
N GLY A 101 -12.65 -6.78 22.29
CA GLY A 101 -11.74 -5.63 22.22
C GLY A 101 -10.46 -5.83 23.01
N ALA A 102 -10.04 -7.09 23.20
CA ALA A 102 -8.85 -7.48 23.95
C ALA A 102 -7.57 -7.57 23.07
N ASP A 103 -7.55 -6.86 21.95
CA ASP A 103 -6.40 -6.79 21.02
C ASP A 103 -5.33 -5.80 21.48
#